data_AF-M7TC88-F1
#
_entry.id   AF-M7TC88-F1
#
_cell.length_a   1.000
_cell.length_b   1.000
_cell.length_c   1.000
_cell.angle_alpha   90.00
_cell.angle_beta   90.00
_cell.angle_gamma   90.00
#
_symmetry.space_group_name_H-M   'P 1'
#
loop_
_entity.id
_entity.type
_entity.pdbx_description
1 polymer ?
#
loop_
_entity_poly.entity_id
_entity_poly.type
_entity_poly.pdbx_seq_one_letter_code
_entity_poly.pdbx_strand_id
1 'polypeptide(L)' 'MIAKVKKINGKEFQLARSFGERDRAAKYAANRRKEGKRARMILVSNKWRVYLNA' A
#
# COMPACT_ATOMS: atom_id res chain seq x y z
N MET A 1 -1.44 11.30 14.87
CA MET A 1 -1.11 11.36 13.43
C MET A 1 -1.91 10.26 12.72
N ILE A 2 -3.09 10.56 12.16
CA ILE A 2 -3.95 9.56 11.49
C ILE A 2 -3.43 9.35 10.07
N ALA A 3 -3.01 8.13 9.72
CA ALA A 3 -2.60 7.78 8.37
C ALA A 3 -3.73 8.08 7.37
N LYS A 4 -3.43 8.74 6.24
CA LYS A 4 -4.43 9.03 5.19
C LYS A 4 -5.09 7.73 4.73
N VAL A 5 -6.35 7.51 5.13
CA VAL A 5 -7.18 6.38 4.70
C VAL A 5 -7.74 6.71 3.31
N LYS A 6 -7.51 5.83 2.34
CA LYS A 6 -8.05 5.97 0.97
C LYS A 6 -9.03 4.83 0.73
N LYS A 7 -10.27 5.14 0.34
CA LYS A 7 -11.23 4.12 -0.08
C LYS A 7 -10.90 3.66 -1.51
N ILE A 8 -10.71 2.36 -1.70
CA ILE A 8 -10.47 1.72 -3.01
C ILE A 8 -11.47 0.56 -3.11
N ASN A 9 -12.32 0.53 -4.14
CA ASN A 9 -13.39 -0.46 -4.31
C ASN A 9 -14.28 -0.64 -3.06
N GLY A 10 -14.70 0.45 -2.43
CA GLY A 10 -15.52 0.43 -1.20
C GLY A 10 -14.79 -0.02 0.07
N LYS A 11 -13.52 -0.43 -0.01
CA LYS A 11 -12.71 -0.87 1.13
C LYS A 11 -11.76 0.22 1.58
N GLU A 12 -11.58 0.34 2.89
CA GLU A 12 -10.68 1.31 3.51
C GLU A 12 -9.24 0.79 3.49
N PHE A 13 -8.40 1.47 2.73
CA PHE A 13 -6.98 1.15 2.63
C PHE A 13 -6.17 2.22 3.35
N GLN A 14 -5.40 1.81 4.35
CA GLN A 14 -4.52 2.71 5.08
C GLN A 14 -3.16 2.74 4.39
N LEU A 15 -2.61 3.95 4.22
CA LEU A 15 -1.25 4.10 3.71
C LEU A 15 -0.27 3.51 4.73
N ALA A 16 0.43 2.44 4.34
CA ALA A 16 1.43 1.82 5.19
C ALA A 16 2.81 2.46 4.99
N ARG A 17 3.29 2.52 3.74
CA ARG A 17 4.60 3.10 3.40
C ARG A 17 4.68 3.52 1.93
N SER A 18 5.57 4.47 1.64
CA SER A 18 5.90 4.92 0.29
C SER A 18 7.33 4.53 -0.07
N PHE A 19 7.56 4.15 -1.32
CA PHE A 19 8.87 3.73 -1.84
C PHE A 19 9.19 4.53 -3.11
N GLY A 20 10.47 4.83 -3.34
CA GLY A 20 10.92 5.42 -4.62
C GLY A 20 10.91 4.39 -5.75
N GLU A 21 11.33 3.15 -5.44
CA GLU A 21 11.45 2.07 -6.42
C GLU A 21 10.22 1.14 -6.41
N ARG A 22 9.80 0.73 -7.62
CA ARG A 22 8.67 -0.20 -7.81
C ARG A 22 8.92 -1.55 -7.15
N ASP A 23 10.12 -2.10 -7.31
CA ASP A 23 10.49 -3.42 -6.79
C ASP A 23 10.42 -3.50 -5.27
N ARG A 24 10.87 -2.45 -4.57
CA ARG A 24 10.76 -2.38 -3.10
C ARG A 24 9.31 -2.36 -2.64
N ALA A 25 8.48 -1.56 -3.31
CA ALA A 25 7.04 -1.55 -3.03
C ALA A 25 6.38 -2.91 -3.31
N ALA A 26 6.78 -3.58 -4.40
CA ALA A 26 6.24 -4.88 -4.79
C ALA A 26 6.63 -5.98 -3.78
N LYS A 27 7.89 -6.04 -3.36
CA LYS A 27 8.37 -6.96 -2.32
C LYS A 27 7.62 -6.74 -1.00
N TYR A 28 7.44 -5.48 -0.59
CA TYR A 28 6.68 -5.15 0.61
C TYR A 28 5.21 -5.57 0.51
N ALA A 29 4.55 -5.26 -0.61
CA ALA A 29 3.16 -5.66 -0.84
C ALA A 29 3.00 -7.19 -0.87
N ALA A 30 3.95 -7.93 -1.47
CA ALA A 30 3.93 -9.39 -1.51
C ALA A 30 4.07 -10.01 -0.10
N ASN A 31 4.96 -9.50 0.74
CA ASN A 31 5.10 -9.98 2.11
C ASN A 31 3.81 -9.75 2.92
N ARG A 32 3.17 -8.59 2.75
CA ARG A 32 1.88 -8.31 3.42
C ARG A 32 0.76 -9.21 2.92
N ARG A 33 0.76 -9.61 1.64
CA ARG A 33 -0.18 -10.60 1.12
C ARG A 33 0.02 -11.98 1.76
N LYS A 34 1.27 -12.38 2.05
CA LYS A 34 1.56 -13.62 2.79
C LYS A 34 1.04 -13.58 4.24
N GLU A 35 0.99 -12.41 4.86
CA GLU A 35 0.33 -12.19 6.17
C GLU A 35 -1.21 -12.18 6.08
N GLY A 36 -1.81 -12.50 4.93
CA GLY A 36 -3.26 -12.47 4.71
C GLY A 36 -3.83 -11.07 4.44
N LYS A 37 -3.01 -10.02 4.45
CA LYS A 37 -3.46 -8.64 4.23
C LYS A 37 -3.65 -8.34 2.75
N ARG A 38 -4.67 -7.56 2.41
CA ARG A 38 -4.85 -7.05 1.05
C ARG A 38 -3.94 -5.84 0.84
N ALA A 39 -2.94 -5.98 -0.04
CA ALA A 39 -2.02 -4.90 -0.40
C ALA A 39 -2.29 -4.34 -1.80
N ARG A 40 -2.43 -3.01 -1.89
CA ARG A 40 -2.61 -2.26 -3.14
C ARG A 40 -1.48 -1.25 -3.33
N MET A 41 -0.84 -1.26 -4.49
CA MET A 41 0.18 -0.27 -4.87
C MET A 41 -0.41 0.79 -5.79
N ILE A 42 -0.07 2.05 -5.56
CA ILE A 42 -0.44 3.18 -6.41
C ILE A 42 0.79 4.07 -6.58
N LEU A 43 1.13 4.43 -7.82
CA LEU A 43 2.16 5.43 -8.10
C LEU A 43 1.57 6.83 -7.86
N VAL A 44 2.21 7.63 -7.01
CA VAL A 44 1.81 9.02 -6.70
C VAL A 44 3.05 9.88 -6.64
N SER A 45 3.14 10.89 -7.52
CA SER A 45 4.25 11.87 -7.55
C SER A 45 5.64 11.20 -7.50
N ASN A 46 5.91 10.30 -8.44
CA ASN A 46 7.15 9.50 -8.54
C ASN A 46 7.45 8.55 -7.37
N LYS A 47 6.50 8.33 -6.46
CA LYS A 47 6.65 7.35 -5.37
C LYS A 47 5.57 6.29 -5.42
N TRP A 48 5.98 5.04 -5.29
CA TRP A 48 5.09 3.89 -5.15
C TRP A 48 4.57 3.81 -3.72
N ARG A 49 3.30 4.15 -3.54
CA ARG A 49 2.61 4.07 -2.25
C ARG A 49 1.96 2.71 -2.10
N VAL A 50 2.27 2.01 -1.01
CA VAL A 50 1.61 0.75 -0.65
C VAL A 50 0.56 1.04 0.40
N TYR A 51 -0.68 0.71 0.04
CA TYR A 51 -1.79 0.74 0.95
C TYR A 51 -2.17 -0.68 1.37
N LEU A 52 -2.53 -0.84 2.64
CA LEU A 52 -2.93 -2.11 3.22
C LEU A 52 -4.36 -2.03 3.73
N ASN A 53 -5.07 -3.15 3.61
CA ASN A 53 -6.38 -3.39 4.19
C ASN A 53 -6.27 -4.68 5.01
N ALA A 54 -6.83 -4.63 6.24
CA ALA A 54 -6.91 -5.77 7.14
C ALA A 54 -7.86 -6.83 6.55
#